data_AF-A0A178M6U0-F1
#
_entry.id   AF-A0A178M6U0-F1
#
_cell.length_a   1.000
_cell.length_b   1.000
_cell.length_c   1.000
_cell.angle_alpha   90.00
_cell.angle_beta   90.00
_cell.angle_gamma   90.00
#
_symmetry.space_group_name_H-M   'P 1'
#
loop_
_entity.id
_entity.type
_entity.pdbx_description
1 polymer ?
#
loop_
_entity_poly.entity_id
_entity_poly.type
_entity_poly.pdbx_seq_one_letter_code
_entity_poly.pdbx_strand_id
1 'polypeptide(L)'
;MKRAMVLLAVLVMLLGACDLSDLPFMPEDPNAPCWFQWATRSLPDDAQAVQEALAAAGIGVREVSASGFGEVCVTSRGTVKGFGVQSEWVGVTLEVANLADRAALGDQLGLVMDTIDSVPHLVHNTSVQVTFQSPDAKADCAIDLRAAAQAYRDGIKGEQLLAQFWTCPLP
;
A
#
# COMPACT_ATOMS: atom_id res chain seq x y z
N MET A 1 11.42 52.44 -37.07
CA MET A 1 11.45 51.38 -36.04
C MET A 1 10.56 51.62 -34.81
N LYS A 2 10.10 52.85 -34.49
CA LYS A 2 9.26 53.12 -33.30
C LYS A 2 7.78 52.69 -33.37
N ARG A 3 7.23 52.37 -34.56
CA ARG A 3 5.82 51.98 -34.72
C ARG A 3 5.52 50.49 -34.45
N ALA A 4 6.52 49.61 -34.57
CA ALA A 4 6.35 48.17 -34.31
C ALA A 4 6.26 47.83 -32.81
N MET A 5 6.83 48.68 -31.95
CA MET A 5 6.88 48.45 -30.50
C MET A 5 5.56 48.78 -29.79
N VAL A 6 4.73 49.66 -30.38
CA VAL A 6 3.42 50.03 -29.81
C VAL A 6 2.37 48.94 -30.04
N LEU A 7 2.43 48.22 -31.18
CA LEU A 7 1.48 47.13 -31.45
C LEU A 7 1.70 45.91 -30.54
N LEU A 8 2.94 45.63 -30.14
CA LEU A 8 3.25 44.50 -29.25
C LEU A 8 2.77 44.74 -27.81
N ALA A 9 2.81 45.99 -27.34
CA ALA A 9 2.35 46.34 -26.00
C ALA A 9 0.82 46.25 -25.83
N VAL A 10 0.05 46.52 -26.90
CA VAL A 10 -1.43 46.41 -26.87
C VAL A 10 -1.90 44.95 -26.86
N LEU A 11 -1.18 44.05 -27.54
CA LEU A 11 -1.54 42.63 -27.60
C LEU A 11 -1.33 41.91 -26.25
N VAL A 12 -0.31 42.31 -25.47
CA VAL A 12 -0.04 41.76 -24.13
C VAL A 12 -1.07 42.22 -23.11
N MET A 13 -1.62 43.44 -23.24
CA MET A 13 -2.67 43.92 -22.32
C MET A 13 -4.05 43.29 -22.57
N LEU A 14 -4.35 42.85 -23.81
CA LEU A 14 -5.61 42.17 -24.13
C LEU A 14 -5.68 40.72 -23.62
N LEU A 15 -4.54 40.10 -23.28
CA LEU A 15 -4.49 38.75 -22.71
C LEU A 15 -4.64 38.72 -21.18
N GLY A 16 -4.57 39.87 -20.50
CA GLY A 16 -4.64 39.96 -19.03
C GLY A 16 -6.05 40.14 -18.43
N ALA A 17 -7.09 40.25 -19.25
CA ALA A 17 -8.46 40.57 -18.79
C ALA A 17 -9.42 39.37 -18.77
N CYS A 18 -8.98 38.18 -19.20
CA CYS A 18 -9.75 36.96 -19.00
C CYS A 18 -9.37 36.34 -17.65
N ASP A 19 -9.97 36.86 -16.58
CA ASP A 19 -9.90 36.23 -15.26
C ASP A 19 -10.73 34.93 -15.30
N LEU A 20 -10.05 33.82 -15.62
CA LEU A 20 -10.62 32.48 -15.66
C LEU A 20 -11.03 31.94 -14.28
N SER A 21 -10.81 32.72 -13.22
CA SER A 21 -11.10 32.34 -11.82
C SER A 21 -12.59 32.33 -11.49
N ASP A 22 -13.43 33.00 -12.29
CA ASP A 22 -14.86 33.21 -12.00
C ASP A 22 -15.81 32.31 -12.83
N LEU A 23 -15.29 31.23 -13.42
CA LEU A 23 -16.18 30.25 -14.05
C LEU A 23 -17.04 29.57 -12.97
N PRO A 24 -18.37 29.52 -13.15
CA PRO A 24 -19.25 28.91 -12.17
C PRO A 24 -18.85 27.44 -11.99
N PHE A 25 -18.55 27.07 -10.74
CA PHE A 25 -18.37 25.67 -10.35
C PHE A 25 -19.69 24.94 -10.59
N MET A 26 -19.84 24.33 -11.76
CA MET A 26 -20.98 23.46 -12.01
C MET A 26 -20.82 22.24 -11.10
N PRO A 27 -21.78 21.92 -10.23
CA PRO A 27 -21.72 20.69 -9.44
C PRO A 27 -21.55 19.50 -10.37
N GLU A 28 -20.70 18.58 -9.96
CA GLU A 28 -20.41 17.36 -10.71
C GLU A 28 -21.62 16.41 -10.61
N ASP A 29 -22.08 15.88 -11.75
CA ASP A 29 -23.17 14.91 -11.76
C ASP A 29 -22.68 13.61 -11.08
N PRO A 30 -23.28 13.18 -9.97
CA PRO A 30 -22.91 11.93 -9.31
C PRO A 30 -23.14 10.70 -10.21
N ASN A 31 -23.91 10.82 -11.30
CA ASN A 31 -24.15 9.78 -12.29
C ASN A 31 -23.25 9.91 -13.53
N ALA A 32 -22.32 10.87 -13.56
CA ALA A 32 -21.39 11.00 -14.67
C ALA A 32 -20.61 9.68 -14.89
N PRO A 33 -20.39 9.27 -16.16
CA PRO A 33 -19.69 8.03 -16.48
C PRO A 33 -18.25 8.04 -15.95
N CYS A 34 -17.82 6.89 -15.41
CA CYS A 34 -16.47 6.68 -14.90
C CYS A 34 -15.49 6.38 -16.05
N TRP A 35 -14.32 7.00 -15.97
CA TRP A 35 -13.11 6.55 -16.66
C TRP A 35 -12.27 5.77 -15.65
N PHE A 36 -11.98 4.50 -15.95
CA PHE A 36 -11.20 3.64 -15.08
C PHE A 36 -9.72 3.72 -15.43
N GLN A 37 -8.88 3.94 -14.42
CA GLN A 37 -7.43 3.88 -14.52
C GLN A 37 -6.86 2.95 -13.46
N TRP A 38 -5.80 2.24 -13.80
CA TRP A 38 -5.03 1.47 -12.83
C TRP A 38 -4.21 2.41 -11.94
N ALA A 39 -4.28 2.21 -10.63
CA ALA A 39 -3.56 3.00 -9.65
C ALA A 39 -3.15 2.15 -8.45
N THR A 40 -2.09 2.61 -7.76
CA THR A 40 -1.73 2.13 -6.43
C THR A 40 -2.05 3.22 -5.41
N ARG A 41 -2.69 2.86 -4.30
CA ARG A 41 -3.00 3.79 -3.21
C ARG A 41 -2.62 3.20 -1.86
N SER A 42 -2.19 4.05 -0.94
CA SER A 42 -2.03 3.68 0.47
C SER A 42 -3.38 3.32 1.09
N LEU A 43 -3.38 2.33 1.96
CA LEU A 43 -4.54 1.85 2.71
C LEU A 43 -4.28 2.01 4.22
N PRO A 44 -4.30 3.26 4.75
CA PRO A 44 -3.90 3.52 6.12
C PRO A 44 -4.80 2.83 7.16
N ASP A 45 -6.09 2.67 6.86
CA ASP A 45 -7.04 2.00 7.75
C ASP A 45 -6.71 0.50 7.87
N ASP A 46 -6.34 -0.16 6.76
CA ASP A 46 -5.92 -1.57 6.76
C ASP A 46 -4.59 -1.75 7.48
N ALA A 47 -3.63 -0.83 7.27
CA ALA A 47 -2.36 -0.81 7.99
C ALA A 47 -2.57 -0.67 9.51
N GLN A 48 -3.50 0.21 9.91
CA GLN A 48 -3.85 0.40 11.32
C GLN A 48 -4.51 -0.86 11.91
N ALA A 49 -5.47 -1.47 11.20
CA ALA A 49 -6.13 -2.69 11.65
C ALA A 49 -5.13 -3.84 11.85
N VAL A 50 -4.16 -3.99 10.94
CA VAL A 50 -3.07 -4.96 11.07
C VAL A 50 -2.17 -4.66 12.27
N GLN A 51 -1.76 -3.40 12.45
CA GLN A 51 -0.96 -2.97 13.60
C GLN A 51 -1.66 -3.30 14.93
N GLU A 52 -2.96 -3.03 15.02
CA GLU A 52 -3.78 -3.29 16.22
C GLU A 52 -3.90 -4.80 16.50
N ALA A 53 -4.13 -5.62 15.48
CA ALA A 53 -4.20 -7.07 15.62
C ALA A 53 -2.87 -7.68 16.09
N LEU A 54 -1.75 -7.25 15.51
CA LEU A 54 -0.41 -7.70 15.91
C LEU A 54 -0.10 -7.30 17.35
N ALA A 55 -0.43 -6.06 17.74
CA ALA A 55 -0.26 -5.59 19.11
C ALA A 55 -1.12 -6.38 20.11
N ALA A 56 -2.38 -6.70 19.77
CA ALA A 56 -3.27 -7.50 20.60
C ALA A 56 -2.77 -8.94 20.79
N ALA A 57 -2.06 -9.49 19.80
CA ALA A 57 -1.39 -10.79 19.88
C ALA A 57 -0.05 -10.75 20.66
N GLY A 58 0.36 -9.57 21.15
CA GLY A 58 1.64 -9.39 21.84
C GLY A 58 2.86 -9.39 20.92
N ILE A 59 2.65 -9.18 19.61
CA ILE A 59 3.71 -9.15 18.61
C ILE A 59 4.23 -7.72 18.47
N GLY A 60 5.47 -7.51 18.91
CA GLY A 60 6.16 -6.24 18.72
C GLY A 60 6.53 -6.02 17.25
N VAL A 61 5.97 -4.98 16.64
CA VAL A 61 6.30 -4.56 15.29
C VAL A 61 6.76 -3.10 15.29
N ARG A 62 7.78 -2.80 14.48
CA ARG A 62 8.33 -1.45 14.36
C ARG A 62 7.48 -0.58 13.44
N GLU A 63 7.00 -1.16 12.35
CA GLU A 63 6.27 -0.46 11.31
C GLU A 63 5.30 -1.43 10.62
N VAL A 64 4.11 -0.93 10.30
CA VAL A 64 3.13 -1.57 9.44
C VAL A 64 2.70 -0.58 8.37
N SER A 65 2.63 -1.06 7.13
CA SER A 65 2.13 -0.30 5.98
C SER A 65 1.18 -1.18 5.17
N ALA A 66 0.25 -0.56 4.45
CA ALA A 66 -0.61 -1.26 3.51
C ALA A 66 -0.86 -0.41 2.27
N SER A 67 -0.95 -1.08 1.12
CA SER A 67 -1.26 -0.46 -0.16
C SER A 67 -2.07 -1.39 -1.04
N GLY A 68 -2.97 -0.82 -1.83
CA GLY A 68 -3.80 -1.55 -2.78
C GLY A 68 -3.43 -1.18 -4.20
N PHE A 69 -3.35 -2.17 -5.09
CA PHE A 69 -3.36 -1.97 -6.53
C PHE A 69 -4.77 -2.26 -7.06
N GLY A 70 -5.29 -1.40 -7.92
CA GLY A 70 -6.67 -1.51 -8.36
C GLY A 70 -7.10 -0.44 -9.37
N GLU A 71 -8.40 -0.33 -9.57
CA GLU A 71 -9.00 0.63 -10.51
C GLU A 71 -9.56 1.83 -9.78
N VAL A 72 -9.12 3.03 -10.18
CA VAL A 72 -9.70 4.30 -9.76
C VAL A 72 -10.78 4.73 -10.76
N CYS A 73 -11.99 5.01 -10.28
CA CYS A 73 -13.00 5.70 -11.10
C CYS A 73 -12.72 7.20 -11.04
N VAL A 74 -12.47 7.78 -12.20
CA VAL A 74 -12.22 9.21 -12.38
C VAL A 74 -13.32 9.80 -13.27
N THR A 75 -13.79 10.99 -12.93
CA THR A 75 -14.75 11.73 -13.76
C THR A 75 -14.06 12.39 -14.96
N SER A 76 -14.85 12.95 -15.88
CA SER A 76 -14.32 13.75 -17.00
C SER A 76 -13.55 15.00 -16.55
N ARG A 77 -13.70 15.42 -15.29
CA ARG A 77 -12.97 16.55 -14.70
C ARG A 77 -11.72 16.14 -13.93
N GLY A 78 -11.40 14.85 -13.88
CA GLY A 78 -10.26 14.35 -13.12
C GLY A 78 -10.55 14.09 -11.64
N THR A 79 -11.80 14.22 -11.19
CA THR A 79 -12.18 13.92 -9.79
C THR A 79 -12.23 12.41 -9.56
N VAL A 80 -11.62 11.93 -8.47
CA VAL A 80 -11.73 10.52 -8.06
C VAL A 80 -13.05 10.27 -7.33
N LYS A 81 -13.88 9.36 -7.85
CA LYS A 81 -15.14 8.94 -7.21
C LYS A 81 -14.99 7.69 -6.35
N GLY A 82 -14.01 6.84 -6.64
CA GLY A 82 -13.82 5.59 -5.91
C GLY A 82 -12.59 4.83 -6.35
N PHE A 83 -12.19 3.85 -5.55
CA PHE A 83 -11.06 2.97 -5.80
C PHE A 83 -11.46 1.53 -5.46
N GLY A 84 -11.42 0.63 -6.43
CA GLY A 84 -11.66 -0.79 -6.24
C GLY A 84 -10.32 -1.52 -6.15
N VAL A 85 -10.00 -2.05 -4.97
CA VAL A 85 -8.77 -2.82 -4.73
C VAL A 85 -8.88 -4.19 -5.39
N GLN A 86 -7.88 -4.58 -6.18
CA GLN A 86 -7.78 -5.89 -6.82
C GLN A 86 -6.73 -6.78 -6.14
N SER A 87 -5.64 -6.18 -5.67
CA SER A 87 -4.63 -6.84 -4.84
C SER A 87 -4.10 -5.88 -3.78
N GLU A 88 -3.62 -6.45 -2.69
CA GLU A 88 -3.17 -5.69 -1.53
C GLU A 88 -1.78 -6.17 -1.10
N TRP A 89 -0.97 -5.22 -0.65
CA TRP A 89 0.38 -5.43 -0.18
C TRP A 89 0.47 -4.85 1.22
N VAL A 90 0.72 -5.71 2.21
CA VAL A 90 0.95 -5.33 3.60
C VAL A 90 2.43 -5.45 3.91
N GLY A 91 3.08 -4.38 4.35
CA GLY A 91 4.47 -4.40 4.81
C GLY A 91 4.52 -4.44 6.33
N VAL A 92 5.31 -5.34 6.93
CA VAL A 92 5.50 -5.46 8.38
C VAL A 92 6.98 -5.55 8.70
N THR A 93 7.48 -4.70 9.60
CA THR A 93 8.85 -4.77 10.10
C THR A 93 8.88 -5.32 11.53
N LEU A 94 9.58 -6.43 11.71
CA LEU A 94 9.76 -7.14 12.96
C LEU A 94 11.19 -6.96 13.47
N GLU A 95 11.33 -6.57 14.75
CA GLU A 95 12.64 -6.57 15.39
C GLU A 95 12.96 -7.98 15.89
N VAL A 96 14.15 -8.48 15.56
CA VAL A 96 14.63 -9.81 15.95
C VAL A 96 16.06 -9.73 16.46
N ALA A 97 16.39 -10.55 17.45
CA ALA A 97 17.73 -10.55 18.03
C ALA A 97 18.78 -11.09 17.05
N ASN A 98 18.43 -12.10 16.25
CA ASN A 98 19.36 -12.82 15.40
C ASN A 98 18.66 -13.38 14.16
N LEU A 99 19.18 -13.09 12.96
CA LEU A 99 18.66 -13.63 11.70
C LEU A 99 19.08 -15.09 11.44
N ALA A 100 20.07 -15.62 12.18
CA ALA A 100 20.51 -17.00 12.05
C ALA A 100 19.60 -18.02 12.77
N ASP A 101 18.72 -17.57 13.68
CA ASP A 101 17.78 -18.45 14.38
C ASP A 101 16.54 -18.72 13.52
N ARG A 102 16.73 -19.54 12.48
CA ARG A 102 15.70 -19.85 11.48
C ARG A 102 14.45 -20.49 12.10
N ALA A 103 14.60 -21.22 13.20
CA ALA A 103 13.46 -21.80 13.90
C ALA A 103 12.60 -20.70 14.55
N ALA A 104 13.22 -19.81 15.32
CA ALA A 104 12.49 -18.68 15.93
C ALA A 104 11.84 -17.77 14.88
N LEU A 105 12.56 -17.46 13.79
CA LEU A 105 12.01 -16.65 12.68
C LEU A 105 10.78 -17.29 12.06
N GLY A 106 10.79 -18.61 11.87
CA GLY A 106 9.67 -19.34 11.28
C GLY A 106 8.45 -19.39 12.19
N ASP A 107 8.65 -19.58 13.49
CA ASP A 107 7.55 -19.54 14.46
C ASP A 107 6.92 -18.14 14.55
N GLN A 108 7.77 -17.10 14.58
CA GLN A 108 7.31 -15.72 14.58
C GLN A 108 6.59 -15.36 13.26
N LEU A 109 7.14 -15.80 12.12
CA LEU A 109 6.50 -15.62 10.82
C LEU A 109 5.09 -16.21 10.81
N GLY A 110 4.95 -17.47 11.22
CA GLY A 110 3.66 -18.15 11.19
C GLY A 110 2.62 -17.49 12.10
N LEU A 111 3.03 -17.06 13.29
CA LEU A 111 2.16 -16.31 14.20
C LEU A 111 1.72 -14.96 13.58
N VAL A 112 2.63 -14.24 12.93
CA VAL A 112 2.33 -12.97 12.24
C VAL A 112 1.35 -13.21 11.10
N MET A 113 1.58 -14.21 10.24
CA MET A 113 0.67 -14.53 9.12
C MET A 113 -0.71 -14.93 9.61
N ASP A 114 -0.82 -15.80 10.62
CA ASP A 114 -2.11 -16.20 11.20
C ASP A 114 -2.86 -15.01 11.83
N THR A 115 -2.12 -14.09 12.48
CA THR A 115 -2.70 -12.88 13.05
C THR A 115 -3.22 -11.93 11.98
N ILE A 116 -2.44 -11.67 10.92
CA ILE A 116 -2.86 -10.80 9.81
C ILE A 116 -4.05 -11.41 9.06
N ASP A 117 -4.07 -12.73 8.85
CA ASP A 117 -5.18 -13.45 8.18
C ASP A 117 -6.51 -13.35 8.97
N SER A 118 -6.44 -13.07 10.28
CA SER A 118 -7.61 -12.84 11.13
C SER A 118 -8.21 -11.43 11.01
N VAL A 119 -7.50 -10.48 10.41
CA VAL A 119 -7.96 -9.10 10.25
C VAL A 119 -9.12 -9.08 9.24
N PRO A 120 -10.31 -8.59 9.62
CA PRO A 120 -11.43 -8.54 8.71
C PRO A 120 -11.14 -7.51 7.60
N HIS A 121 -11.71 -7.75 6.40
CA HIS A 121 -11.69 -6.85 5.24
C HIS A 121 -10.42 -6.82 4.38
N LEU A 122 -9.33 -7.48 4.78
CA LEU A 122 -8.22 -7.73 3.86
C LEU A 122 -8.71 -8.51 2.65
N VAL A 123 -8.25 -8.13 1.46
CA VAL A 123 -8.73 -8.76 0.22
C VAL A 123 -8.24 -10.21 0.11
N HIS A 124 -8.83 -10.99 -0.82
CA HIS A 124 -8.42 -12.38 -0.97
C HIS A 124 -6.97 -12.51 -1.45
N ASN A 125 -6.53 -11.58 -2.30
CA ASN A 125 -5.21 -11.55 -2.91
C ASN A 125 -4.27 -10.57 -2.18
N THR A 126 -4.12 -10.75 -0.87
CA THR A 126 -3.20 -9.96 -0.04
C THR A 126 -1.86 -10.68 0.06
N SER A 127 -0.79 -9.99 -0.35
CA SER A 127 0.59 -10.42 -0.12
C SER A 127 1.19 -9.64 1.04
N VAL A 128 2.00 -10.31 1.86
CA VAL A 128 2.71 -9.66 2.98
C VAL A 128 4.20 -9.61 2.70
N GLN A 129 4.78 -8.43 2.79
CA GLN A 129 6.21 -8.25 2.90
C GLN A 129 6.60 -8.19 4.38
N VAL A 130 7.33 -9.19 4.85
CA VAL A 130 7.89 -9.21 6.21
C VAL A 130 9.36 -8.83 6.16
N THR A 131 9.74 -7.77 6.86
CA THR A 131 11.13 -7.38 7.07
C THR A 131 11.55 -7.81 8.48
N PHE A 132 12.43 -8.79 8.57
CA PHE A 132 13.12 -9.12 9.83
C PHE A 132 14.33 -8.22 9.97
N GLN A 133 14.37 -7.45 11.06
CA GLN A 133 15.44 -6.49 11.34
C GLN A 133 16.18 -6.86 12.62
N SER A 134 17.48 -7.16 12.49
CA SER A 134 18.40 -7.26 13.62
C SER A 134 19.23 -5.97 13.75
N PRO A 135 20.07 -5.82 14.80
CA PRO A 135 20.93 -4.64 14.94
C PRO A 135 21.88 -4.43 13.76
N ASP A 136 22.35 -5.54 13.15
CA ASP A 136 23.43 -5.50 12.15
C ASP A 136 22.95 -5.77 10.71
N ALA A 137 21.73 -6.29 10.53
CA ALA A 137 21.24 -6.75 9.24
C ALA A 137 19.72 -6.71 9.11
N LYS A 138 19.22 -6.88 7.88
CA LYS A 138 17.81 -7.08 7.60
C LYS A 138 17.59 -8.16 6.55
N ALA A 139 16.44 -8.82 6.59
CA ALA A 139 15.98 -9.76 5.58
C ALA A 139 14.53 -9.43 5.20
N ASP A 140 14.28 -9.21 3.91
CA ASP A 140 12.97 -8.83 3.37
C ASP A 140 12.33 -10.04 2.66
N CYS A 141 11.10 -10.37 3.02
CA CYS A 141 10.44 -11.60 2.58
C CYS A 141 9.03 -11.34 2.06
N ALA A 142 8.77 -11.67 0.79
CA ALA A 142 7.44 -11.60 0.19
C ALA A 142 6.73 -12.95 0.35
N ILE A 143 5.56 -12.93 0.97
CA ILE A 143 4.86 -14.11 1.47
C ILE A 143 3.39 -14.03 1.08
N ASP A 144 2.84 -15.14 0.58
CA ASP A 144 1.40 -15.29 0.41
C ASP A 144 0.76 -15.48 1.79
N LEU A 145 -0.10 -14.53 2.19
CA LEU A 145 -0.69 -14.47 3.53
C LEU A 145 -1.40 -15.77 3.90
N ARG A 146 -2.35 -16.18 3.05
CA ARG A 146 -3.29 -17.26 3.35
C ARG A 146 -2.60 -18.62 3.29
N ALA A 147 -1.68 -18.81 2.34
CA ALA A 147 -0.91 -20.04 2.25
C ALA A 147 -0.02 -20.24 3.48
N ALA A 148 0.68 -19.18 3.93
CA ALA A 148 1.54 -19.25 5.10
C ALA A 148 0.74 -19.41 6.41
N ALA A 149 -0.37 -18.69 6.57
CA ALA A 149 -1.27 -18.83 7.71
C ALA A 149 -1.87 -20.25 7.79
N GLN A 150 -2.32 -20.79 6.66
CA GLN A 150 -2.86 -22.15 6.62
C GLN A 150 -1.80 -23.20 6.95
N ALA A 151 -0.60 -23.11 6.36
CA ALA A 151 0.51 -24.00 6.69
C ALA A 151 0.85 -23.97 8.20
N TYR A 152 0.85 -22.78 8.81
CA TYR A 152 1.03 -22.64 10.25
C TYR A 152 -0.08 -23.35 11.04
N ARG A 153 -1.35 -23.18 10.67
CA ARG A 153 -2.49 -23.88 11.31
C ARG A 153 -2.45 -25.40 11.13
N ASP A 154 -1.88 -25.88 10.02
CA ASP A 154 -1.67 -27.30 9.74
C ASP A 154 -0.47 -27.90 10.51
N GLY A 155 0.21 -27.09 11.33
CA GLY A 155 1.32 -27.54 12.18
C GLY A 155 2.69 -27.45 11.53
N ILE A 156 2.82 -26.82 10.35
CA ILE A 156 4.11 -26.48 9.76
C ILE A 156 4.68 -25.29 10.53
N LYS A 157 5.79 -25.48 11.23
CA LYS A 157 6.37 -24.50 12.17
C LYS A 157 7.86 -24.31 11.93
N GLY A 158 8.45 -23.34 12.62
CA GLY A 158 9.88 -23.07 12.68
C GLY A 158 10.55 -23.04 11.31
N GLU A 159 11.73 -23.65 11.24
CA GLU A 159 12.55 -23.62 10.01
C GLU A 159 11.85 -24.27 8.81
N GLN A 160 10.92 -25.20 9.02
CA GLN A 160 10.16 -25.81 7.92
C GLN A 160 9.20 -24.79 7.28
N LEU A 161 8.46 -24.04 8.11
CA LEU A 161 7.59 -22.97 7.62
C LEU A 161 8.43 -21.91 6.92
N LEU A 162 9.57 -21.55 7.52
CA LEU A 162 10.52 -20.63 6.93
C LEU A 162 10.94 -21.15 5.54
N ALA A 163 11.50 -22.34 5.43
CA ALA A 163 11.99 -22.90 4.16
C ALA A 163 10.92 -22.97 3.06
N GLN A 164 9.64 -23.18 3.42
CA GLN A 164 8.54 -23.24 2.45
C GLN A 164 8.18 -21.87 1.86
N PHE A 165 8.24 -20.81 2.66
CA PHE A 165 7.79 -19.47 2.25
C PHE A 165 8.91 -18.43 2.14
N TRP A 166 10.13 -18.80 2.51
CA TRP A 166 11.29 -17.93 2.49
C TRP A 166 11.91 -17.91 1.10
N THR A 167 11.50 -16.92 0.32
CA THR A 167 12.06 -16.61 -1.01
C THR A 167 13.24 -15.64 -0.94
N CYS A 168 13.70 -15.32 0.27
CA CYS A 168 14.61 -14.22 0.56
C CYS A 168 16.07 -14.69 0.48
N PRO A 169 16.94 -14.04 -0.31
CA PRO A 169 18.37 -14.30 -0.23
C PRO A 169 18.86 -13.86 1.16
N LEU A 170 19.41 -14.79 1.94
CA LEU A 170 20.15 -14.43 3.14
C LEU A 170 21.49 -13.80 2.73
N PRO A 171 21.98 -12.78 3.47
CA PRO A 171 23.35 -12.29 3.33
C PRO A 171 24.38 -13.39 3.63
#